data_AF-A0AAV8I0C2-F1
#
_entry.id   AF-A0AAV8I0C2-F1
#
_cell.length_a   1.000
_cell.length_b   1.000
_cell.length_c   1.000
_cell.angle_alpha   90.00
_cell.angle_beta   90.00
_cell.angle_gamma   90.00
#
_symmetry.space_group_name_H-M   'P 1'
#
loop_
_entity.id
_entity.type
_entity.pdbx_description
1 polymer ?
#
loop_
_entity_poly.entity_id
_entity_poly.type
_entity_poly.pdbx_seq_one_letter_code
_entity_poly.pdbx_strand_id
1 'polypeptide(L)'
;MIVICSDTSLAADPQISEDLKSISQAYFLPLYPNMVEEEDPIPMYAQKLLVTLIEYGFVNVSDILHLKTVAQCFLFLVGDLSNANVSNVKLCLALASAPDMDPKILSELRVVRKIGNLLEFVTAKGMEDFLEPTLDLCRAFILCGIGRNKGEALSKKPALLCDNGFDMSMAVHQRHSINDIGDFGFNMGIFLELAGSPEPQIADLASDCAVLLLRAAPRDGTMGFLANLPKVAHVMQSLNNEASQLQLLRIIYALAFCCRQYLAHAMILSIPVSALVQVETFVSALKQSNLEGVSNAASYLGMELERMPHCV
;
A
#
# COMPACT_ATOMS: atom_id res chain seq x y z
N MET A 1 -29.87 5.37 27.50
CA MET A 1 -28.59 5.16 28.21
C MET A 1 -27.49 5.67 27.29
N ILE A 2 -26.88 6.81 27.62
CA ILE A 2 -25.82 7.42 26.83
C ILE A 2 -24.51 6.91 27.41
N VAL A 3 -23.80 6.06 26.66
CA VAL A 3 -22.44 5.64 27.03
C VAL A 3 -21.49 6.67 26.43
N ILE A 4 -20.93 7.53 27.28
CA ILE A 4 -19.87 8.46 26.91
C ILE A 4 -18.56 7.72 27.12
N CYS A 5 -17.89 7.34 26.03
CA CYS A 5 -16.57 6.73 26.08
C CYS A 5 -15.51 7.82 26.33
N SER A 6 -15.18 8.06 27.59
CA SER A 6 -14.04 8.88 28.01
C SER A 6 -12.83 7.97 28.28
N ASP A 7 -11.65 8.48 27.94
CA ASP A 7 -10.39 7.74 27.78
C ASP A 7 -9.95 6.81 28.94
N THR A 8 -9.32 5.70 28.53
CA THR A 8 -8.29 4.90 29.24
C THR A 8 -8.64 4.00 30.44
N SER A 9 -9.91 3.78 30.81
CA SER A 9 -10.25 2.79 31.87
C SER A 9 -11.24 1.68 31.49
N LEU A 10 -11.84 1.72 30.29
CA LEU A 10 -12.85 0.74 29.84
C LEU A 10 -12.35 -0.71 29.73
N ALA A 11 -11.03 -0.91 29.61
CA ALA A 11 -10.41 -2.25 29.60
C ALA A 11 -10.18 -2.85 31.00
N ALA A 12 -10.48 -2.12 32.08
CA ALA A 12 -10.21 -2.57 33.45
C ALA A 12 -11.34 -3.40 34.07
N ASP A 13 -12.57 -3.28 33.57
CA ASP A 13 -13.72 -4.05 34.06
C ASP A 13 -14.15 -5.12 33.03
N PRO A 14 -13.89 -6.41 33.31
CA PRO A 14 -14.22 -7.49 32.39
C PRO A 14 -15.72 -7.58 32.10
N GLN A 15 -16.58 -7.18 33.05
CA GLN A 15 -18.03 -7.25 32.86
C GLN A 15 -18.50 -6.20 31.84
N ILE A 16 -17.98 -4.97 31.92
CA ILE A 16 -18.31 -3.91 30.96
C ILE A 16 -17.87 -4.31 29.55
N SER A 17 -16.69 -4.95 29.43
CA SER A 17 -16.22 -5.44 28.13
C SER A 17 -17.13 -6.54 27.55
N GLU A 18 -17.64 -7.47 28.38
CA GLU A 18 -18.56 -8.51 27.93
C GLU A 18 -19.93 -7.94 27.56
N ASP A 19 -20.44 -6.99 28.36
CA ASP A 19 -21.70 -6.31 28.08
C ASP A 19 -21.63 -5.52 26.78
N LEU A 20 -20.52 -4.81 26.53
CA LEU A 20 -20.30 -4.08 25.27
C LEU A 20 -20.22 -5.03 24.08
N LYS A 21 -19.51 -6.16 24.18
CA LYS A 21 -19.51 -7.21 23.13
C LYS A 21 -20.93 -7.70 22.83
N SER A 22 -21.67 -8.03 23.88
CA SER A 22 -23.06 -8.49 23.76
C SER A 22 -23.95 -7.45 23.07
N ILE A 23 -23.85 -6.19 23.48
CA ILE A 23 -24.63 -5.09 22.89
C ILE A 23 -24.26 -4.88 21.42
N SER A 24 -22.96 -4.88 21.11
CA SER A 24 -22.47 -4.72 19.74
C SER A 24 -22.99 -5.82 18.81
N GLN A 25 -22.96 -7.08 19.26
CA GLN A 25 -23.41 -8.23 18.47
C GLN A 25 -24.93 -8.31 18.37
N ALA A 26 -25.66 -8.11 19.46
CA ALA A 26 -27.11 -8.31 19.51
C ALA A 26 -27.90 -7.14 18.89
N TYR A 27 -27.37 -5.92 18.95
CA TYR A 27 -28.12 -4.72 18.55
C TYR A 27 -27.43 -3.91 17.45
N PHE A 28 -26.14 -3.59 17.59
CA PHE A 28 -25.48 -2.69 16.65
C PHE A 28 -25.24 -3.34 15.28
N LEU A 29 -24.61 -4.52 15.22
CA LEU A 29 -24.30 -5.17 13.94
C LEU A 29 -25.54 -5.45 13.08
N PRO A 30 -26.67 -5.95 13.62
CA PRO A 30 -27.89 -6.11 12.83
C PRO A 30 -28.47 -4.80 12.28
N LEU A 31 -28.26 -3.68 12.95
CA LEU A 31 -28.75 -2.36 12.54
C LEU A 31 -27.80 -1.63 11.59
N TYR A 32 -26.50 -1.95 11.63
CA TYR A 32 -25.48 -1.26 10.86
C TYR A 32 -25.80 -1.12 9.36
N PRO A 33 -26.26 -2.17 8.64
CA PRO A 33 -26.57 -2.06 7.21
C PRO A 33 -27.65 -1.03 6.89
N ASN A 34 -28.60 -0.80 7.80
CA ASN A 34 -29.63 0.21 7.63
C ASN A 34 -29.05 1.60 7.94
N MET A 35 -28.28 1.73 9.02
CA MET A 35 -27.70 3.02 9.43
C MET A 35 -26.78 3.64 8.35
N VAL A 36 -26.08 2.83 7.57
CA VAL A 36 -25.21 3.34 6.49
C VAL A 36 -25.96 3.74 5.22
N GLU A 37 -27.24 3.40 5.11
CA GLU A 37 -28.12 3.79 3.99
C GLU A 37 -28.99 5.02 4.34
N GLU A 38 -28.95 5.49 5.58
CA GLU A 38 -29.69 6.67 6.06
C GLU A 38 -29.10 8.00 5.54
N GLU A 39 -29.82 9.10 5.75
CA GLU A 39 -29.33 10.45 5.43
C GLU A 39 -28.22 10.91 6.41
N ASP A 40 -27.38 11.81 5.91
CA ASP A 40 -26.35 12.45 6.74
C ASP A 40 -26.97 13.10 7.99
N PRO A 41 -26.32 13.00 9.17
CA PRO A 41 -24.97 12.49 9.41
C PRO A 41 -24.88 11.02 9.87
N ILE A 42 -25.97 10.24 9.76
CA ILE A 42 -26.07 8.91 10.39
C ILE A 42 -24.99 7.93 9.87
N PRO A 43 -24.74 7.81 8.55
CA PRO A 43 -23.71 6.89 8.04
C PRO A 43 -22.32 7.16 8.59
N MET A 44 -21.94 8.43 8.75
CA MET A 44 -20.64 8.83 9.30
C MET A 44 -20.49 8.35 10.76
N TYR A 45 -21.52 8.53 11.59
CA TYR A 45 -21.48 8.08 12.99
C TYR A 45 -21.49 6.56 13.10
N ALA A 46 -22.26 5.87 12.25
CA ALA A 46 -22.27 4.41 12.21
C ALA A 46 -20.90 3.85 11.83
N GLN A 47 -20.24 4.42 10.82
CA GLN A 47 -18.89 4.04 10.41
C GLN A 47 -17.86 4.29 11.52
N LYS A 48 -17.89 5.48 12.15
CA LYS A 48 -16.99 5.80 13.26
C LYS A 48 -17.16 4.84 14.43
N LEU A 49 -18.42 4.55 14.82
CA LEU A 49 -18.71 3.61 15.90
C LEU A 49 -18.23 2.19 15.54
N LEU A 50 -18.46 1.72 14.31
CA LEU A 50 -18.00 0.39 13.89
C LEU A 50 -16.46 0.28 13.98
N VAL A 51 -15.73 1.29 13.51
CA VAL A 51 -14.26 1.33 13.63
C VAL A 51 -13.83 1.25 15.09
N THR A 52 -14.43 2.08 15.95
CA THR A 52 -14.13 2.07 17.38
C THR A 52 -14.40 0.68 17.99
N LEU A 53 -15.52 0.05 17.68
CA LEU A 53 -15.84 -1.29 18.20
C LEU A 53 -14.85 -2.37 17.72
N ILE A 54 -14.32 -2.25 16.51
CA ILE A 54 -13.26 -3.14 16.00
C ILE A 54 -11.94 -2.87 16.71
N GLU A 55 -11.52 -1.61 16.85
CA GLU A 55 -10.27 -1.20 17.51
C GLU A 55 -10.21 -1.67 18.97
N TYR A 56 -11.33 -1.64 19.70
CA TYR A 56 -11.43 -2.12 21.07
C TYR A 56 -11.72 -3.64 21.19
N GLY A 57 -11.83 -4.37 20.06
CA GLY A 57 -12.06 -5.82 20.06
C GLY A 57 -13.46 -6.23 20.54
N PHE A 58 -14.45 -5.35 20.42
CA PHE A 58 -15.85 -5.64 20.73
C PHE A 58 -16.60 -6.26 19.54
N VAL A 59 -16.12 -6.01 18.32
CA VAL A 59 -16.59 -6.61 17.06
C VAL A 59 -15.39 -7.24 16.36
N ASN A 60 -15.52 -8.50 15.91
CA ASN A 60 -14.49 -9.09 15.07
C ASN A 60 -14.75 -8.70 13.62
N VAL A 61 -13.67 -8.48 12.86
CA VAL A 61 -13.81 -8.17 11.43
C VAL A 61 -14.52 -9.32 10.69
N SER A 62 -14.31 -10.57 11.10
CA SER A 62 -15.01 -11.76 10.58
C SER A 62 -16.54 -11.62 10.59
N ASP A 63 -17.09 -10.87 11.55
CA ASP A 63 -18.53 -10.71 11.75
C ASP A 63 -19.16 -9.77 10.69
N ILE A 64 -18.33 -9.06 9.92
CA ILE A 64 -18.75 -8.06 8.93
C ILE A 64 -18.21 -8.32 7.51
N LEU A 65 -17.60 -9.48 7.26
CA LEU A 65 -17.04 -9.87 5.95
C LEU A 65 -18.08 -10.26 4.88
N HIS A 66 -19.31 -9.77 5.00
CA HIS A 66 -20.33 -9.94 3.96
C HIS A 66 -20.14 -8.89 2.86
N LEU A 67 -20.18 -9.32 1.59
CA LEU A 67 -19.93 -8.45 0.43
C LEU A 67 -20.70 -7.13 0.48
N LYS A 68 -21.99 -7.14 0.87
CA LYS A 68 -22.80 -5.91 0.98
C LYS A 68 -22.21 -4.94 2.01
N THR A 69 -21.89 -5.42 3.21
CA THR A 69 -21.31 -4.62 4.29
C THR A 69 -19.93 -4.09 3.92
N VAL A 70 -19.08 -4.94 3.32
CA VAL A 70 -17.77 -4.53 2.83
C VAL A 70 -17.91 -3.45 1.76
N ALA A 71 -18.78 -3.63 0.76
CA ALA A 71 -19.01 -2.63 -0.28
C ALA A 71 -19.47 -1.27 0.28
N GLN A 72 -20.35 -1.28 1.28
CA GLN A 72 -20.79 -0.06 1.97
C GLN A 72 -19.64 0.68 2.66
N CYS A 73 -18.67 -0.04 3.24
CA CYS A 73 -17.50 0.57 3.89
C CYS A 73 -16.60 1.32 2.88
N PHE A 74 -16.52 0.86 1.63
CA PHE A 74 -15.73 1.49 0.57
C PHE A 74 -16.49 2.56 -0.22
N LEU A 75 -17.79 2.78 0.05
CA LEU A 75 -18.64 3.66 -0.75
C LEU A 75 -18.14 5.11 -0.78
N PHE A 76 -17.49 5.58 0.28
CA PHE A 76 -16.95 6.94 0.35
C PHE A 76 -15.90 7.23 -0.75
N LEU A 77 -15.24 6.20 -1.28
CA LEU A 77 -14.28 6.32 -2.40
C LEU A 77 -14.97 6.60 -3.75
N VAL A 78 -16.30 6.49 -3.83
CA VAL A 78 -17.10 6.82 -5.01
C VAL A 78 -17.56 8.27 -5.00
N GLY A 79 -17.68 8.88 -3.82
CA GLY A 79 -18.13 10.25 -3.64
C GLY A 79 -17.02 11.30 -3.76
N ASP A 80 -17.34 12.51 -3.32
CA ASP A 80 -16.37 13.59 -3.18
C ASP A 80 -15.40 13.30 -2.03
N LEU A 81 -14.11 13.20 -2.34
CA LEU A 81 -13.04 12.93 -1.38
C LEU A 81 -12.84 14.08 -0.38
N SER A 82 -13.39 15.28 -0.65
CA SER A 82 -13.40 16.38 0.33
C SER A 82 -14.18 16.03 1.61
N ASN A 83 -15.12 15.09 1.52
CA ASN A 83 -15.89 14.56 2.66
C ASN A 83 -15.29 13.27 3.23
N ALA A 84 -14.11 12.84 2.76
CA ALA A 84 -13.48 11.63 3.26
C ALA A 84 -13.12 11.78 4.74
N ASN A 85 -13.37 10.72 5.51
CA ASN A 85 -13.06 10.65 6.93
C ASN A 85 -11.95 9.61 7.15
N VAL A 86 -10.95 9.93 7.98
CA VAL A 86 -9.85 9.02 8.29
C VAL A 86 -10.36 7.71 8.90
N SER A 87 -11.47 7.76 9.64
CA SER A 87 -12.15 6.57 10.19
C SER A 87 -12.55 5.61 9.08
N ASN A 88 -13.01 6.11 7.93
CA ASN A 88 -13.41 5.27 6.81
C ASN A 88 -12.20 4.57 6.18
N VAL A 89 -11.07 5.28 6.09
CA VAL A 89 -9.80 4.71 5.63
C VAL A 89 -9.33 3.60 6.58
N LYS A 90 -9.39 3.85 7.90
CA LYS A 90 -9.06 2.86 8.93
C LYS A 90 -9.99 1.65 8.90
N LEU A 91 -11.28 1.84 8.63
CA LEU A 91 -12.25 0.74 8.46
C LEU A 91 -11.87 -0.13 7.25
N CYS A 92 -11.64 0.50 6.11
CA CYS A 92 -11.18 -0.18 4.89
C CYS A 92 -9.86 -0.91 5.12
N LEU A 93 -8.93 -0.32 5.88
CA LEU A 93 -7.67 -0.96 6.25
C LEU A 93 -7.89 -2.19 7.12
N ALA A 94 -8.73 -2.09 8.16
CA ALA A 94 -9.04 -3.22 9.04
C ALA A 94 -9.68 -4.38 8.25
N LEU A 95 -10.61 -4.08 7.35
CA LEU A 95 -11.22 -5.04 6.43
C LEU A 95 -10.17 -5.68 5.52
N ALA A 96 -9.37 -4.87 4.81
CA ALA A 96 -8.35 -5.35 3.89
C ALA A 96 -7.21 -6.10 4.59
N SER A 97 -7.03 -5.91 5.90
CA SER A 97 -6.01 -6.55 6.73
C SER A 97 -6.53 -7.75 7.52
N ALA A 98 -7.83 -8.08 7.47
CA ALA A 98 -8.39 -9.21 8.22
C ALA A 98 -8.01 -10.57 7.60
N PRO A 99 -7.47 -11.54 8.37
CA PRO A 99 -6.94 -12.81 7.84
C PRO A 99 -7.97 -13.61 7.03
N ASP A 100 -9.24 -13.48 7.40
CA ASP A 100 -10.36 -14.19 6.78
C ASP A 100 -10.96 -13.46 5.56
N MET A 101 -10.42 -12.30 5.19
CA MET A 101 -10.87 -11.54 4.02
C MET A 101 -10.57 -12.30 2.72
N ASP A 102 -11.63 -12.66 1.99
CA ASP A 102 -11.51 -13.26 0.66
C ASP A 102 -11.06 -12.18 -0.36
N PRO A 103 -9.90 -12.34 -1.03
CA PRO A 103 -9.45 -11.40 -2.06
C PRO A 103 -10.45 -11.21 -3.21
N LYS A 104 -11.35 -12.18 -3.45
CA LYS A 104 -12.41 -12.04 -4.46
C LYS A 104 -13.40 -10.95 -4.10
N ILE A 105 -13.77 -10.81 -2.82
CA ILE A 105 -14.66 -9.74 -2.35
C ILE A 105 -14.01 -8.40 -2.68
N LEU A 106 -12.74 -8.20 -2.30
CA LEU A 106 -12.01 -6.96 -2.61
C LEU A 106 -11.90 -6.72 -4.12
N SER A 107 -11.71 -7.79 -4.91
CA SER A 107 -11.65 -7.70 -6.37
C SER A 107 -12.98 -7.31 -7.01
N GLU A 108 -14.12 -7.69 -6.43
CA GLU A 108 -15.44 -7.33 -6.94
C GLU A 108 -15.75 -5.84 -6.72
N LEU A 109 -15.13 -5.21 -5.72
CA LEU A 109 -15.32 -3.78 -5.44
C LEU A 109 -14.71 -2.88 -6.52
N ARG A 110 -13.63 -3.31 -7.18
CA ARG A 110 -12.87 -2.53 -8.18
C ARG A 110 -12.46 -1.13 -7.69
N VAL A 111 -11.90 -1.07 -6.48
CA VAL A 111 -11.60 0.17 -5.76
C VAL A 111 -10.13 0.58 -5.83
N VAL A 112 -9.22 -0.23 -6.41
CA VAL A 112 -7.78 0.04 -6.36
C VAL A 112 -7.45 1.42 -6.94
N ARG A 113 -7.97 1.75 -8.12
CA ARG A 113 -7.79 3.08 -8.71
C ARG A 113 -8.32 4.20 -7.82
N LYS A 114 -9.43 3.98 -7.10
CA LYS A 114 -10.03 4.97 -6.21
C LYS A 114 -9.22 5.18 -4.94
N ILE A 115 -8.64 4.11 -4.40
CA ILE A 115 -7.68 4.19 -3.29
C ILE A 115 -6.44 4.97 -3.73
N GLY A 116 -5.94 4.71 -4.95
CA GLY A 116 -4.86 5.49 -5.55
C GLY A 116 -5.20 6.98 -5.68
N ASN A 117 -6.39 7.31 -6.17
CA ASN A 117 -6.87 8.70 -6.24
C ASN A 117 -6.98 9.34 -4.85
N LEU A 118 -7.38 8.60 -3.82
CA LEU A 118 -7.36 9.07 -2.44
C LEU A 118 -5.93 9.39 -1.99
N LEU A 119 -4.96 8.52 -2.28
CA LEU A 119 -3.55 8.77 -1.96
C LEU A 119 -3.02 10.03 -2.66
N GLU A 120 -3.31 10.20 -3.94
CA GLU A 120 -3.00 11.43 -4.70
C GLU A 120 -3.63 12.66 -4.03
N PHE A 121 -4.90 12.56 -3.65
CA PHE A 121 -5.64 13.66 -3.02
C PHE A 121 -5.07 14.06 -1.66
N VAL A 122 -4.86 13.10 -0.74
CA VAL A 122 -4.36 13.39 0.61
C VAL A 122 -2.93 13.93 0.58
N THR A 123 -2.12 13.45 -0.37
CA THR A 123 -0.75 13.96 -0.61
C THR A 123 -0.82 15.41 -1.13
N ALA A 124 -1.61 15.66 -2.18
CA ALA A 124 -1.73 16.99 -2.78
C ALA A 124 -2.35 18.04 -1.85
N LYS A 125 -3.17 17.62 -0.89
CA LYS A 125 -3.80 18.49 0.12
C LYS A 125 -3.01 18.62 1.42
N GLY A 126 -1.92 17.87 1.60
CA GLY A 126 -1.15 17.89 2.84
C GLY A 126 -1.95 17.39 4.05
N MET A 127 -2.79 16.37 3.87
CA MET A 127 -3.60 15.79 4.95
C MET A 127 -2.78 14.74 5.71
N GLU A 128 -1.88 15.20 6.59
CA GLU A 128 -0.90 14.35 7.30
C GLU A 128 -1.57 13.18 8.05
N ASP A 129 -2.65 13.44 8.80
CA ASP A 129 -3.39 12.41 9.56
C ASP A 129 -3.98 11.28 8.68
N PHE A 130 -4.11 11.50 7.37
CA PHE A 130 -4.63 10.51 6.43
C PHE A 130 -3.53 9.73 5.72
N LEU A 131 -2.30 10.25 5.68
CA LEU A 131 -1.26 9.74 4.80
C LEU A 131 -0.84 8.32 5.18
N GLU A 132 -0.53 8.10 6.46
CA GLU A 132 -0.18 6.79 6.99
C GLU A 132 -1.32 5.77 6.80
N PRO A 133 -2.57 6.02 7.28
CA PRO A 133 -3.68 5.09 7.06
C PRO A 133 -3.95 4.76 5.58
N THR A 134 -3.75 5.73 4.69
CA THR A 134 -3.97 5.54 3.25
C THR A 134 -2.86 4.70 2.62
N LEU A 135 -1.60 4.91 3.01
CA LEU A 135 -0.48 4.07 2.59
C LEU A 135 -0.62 2.64 3.11
N ASP A 136 -1.02 2.47 4.37
CA ASP A 136 -1.30 1.15 4.93
C ASP A 136 -2.44 0.46 4.18
N LEU A 137 -3.48 1.19 3.78
CA LEU A 137 -4.56 0.64 2.96
C LEU A 137 -4.06 0.17 1.59
N CYS A 138 -3.24 0.99 0.91
CA CYS A 138 -2.57 0.58 -0.33
C CYS A 138 -1.76 -0.71 -0.12
N ARG A 139 -0.94 -0.74 0.93
CA ARG A 139 -0.10 -1.88 1.30
C ARG A 139 -0.93 -3.13 1.57
N ALA A 140 -2.02 -3.03 2.31
CA ALA A 140 -2.91 -4.14 2.62
C ALA A 140 -3.52 -4.76 1.35
N PHE A 141 -3.95 -3.94 0.39
CA PHE A 141 -4.44 -4.42 -0.91
C PHE A 141 -3.34 -5.13 -1.73
N ILE A 142 -2.14 -4.56 -1.78
CA ILE A 142 -1.00 -5.16 -2.48
C ILE A 142 -0.63 -6.51 -1.85
N LEU A 143 -0.57 -6.60 -0.52
CA LEU A 143 -0.29 -7.84 0.20
C LEU A 143 -1.38 -8.89 -0.03
N CYS A 144 -2.66 -8.50 -0.09
CA CYS A 144 -3.75 -9.39 -0.46
C CYS A 144 -3.58 -9.92 -1.89
N GLY A 145 -3.08 -9.10 -2.82
CA GLY A 145 -2.80 -9.50 -4.20
C GLY A 145 -1.68 -10.55 -4.35
N ILE A 146 -0.68 -10.55 -3.46
CA ILE A 146 0.47 -11.47 -3.50
C ILE A 146 0.26 -12.72 -2.62
N GLY A 147 -0.63 -12.62 -1.64
CA GLY A 147 -0.74 -13.55 -0.52
C GLY A 147 0.12 -13.07 0.65
N ARG A 148 -0.52 -12.74 1.78
CA ARG A 148 0.07 -12.00 2.91
C ARG A 148 1.37 -12.59 3.45
N ASN A 149 1.41 -13.91 3.66
CA ASN A 149 2.59 -14.61 4.19
C ASN A 149 3.83 -14.49 3.28
N LYS A 150 3.64 -14.28 1.96
CA LYS A 150 4.74 -14.11 1.01
C LYS A 150 5.22 -12.66 0.95
N GLY A 151 4.33 -11.69 1.16
CA GLY A 151 4.64 -10.26 1.08
C GLY A 151 5.42 -9.73 2.29
N GLU A 152 5.10 -10.18 3.51
CA GLU A 152 5.79 -9.70 4.72
C GLU A 152 7.29 -10.06 4.76
N ALA A 153 7.67 -11.20 4.17
CA ALA A 153 9.07 -11.62 4.07
C ALA A 153 9.89 -10.69 3.16
N LEU A 154 9.26 -10.11 2.12
CA LEU A 154 9.91 -9.19 1.17
C LEU A 154 10.08 -7.79 1.74
N SER A 155 9.12 -7.36 2.59
CA SER A 155 9.09 -6.06 3.23
C SER A 155 10.26 -5.84 4.19
N LYS A 156 10.56 -6.83 5.05
CA LYS A 156 11.59 -6.69 6.11
C LYS A 156 13.03 -6.84 5.62
N LYS A 157 13.22 -7.51 4.49
CA LYS A 157 14.51 -7.68 3.85
C LYS A 157 14.20 -7.90 2.37
N PRO A 158 14.30 -6.87 1.51
CA PRO A 158 14.22 -7.08 0.07
C PRO A 158 15.29 -8.13 -0.21
N ALA A 159 14.87 -9.36 -0.52
CA ALA A 159 15.74 -10.53 -0.51
C ALA A 159 16.95 -10.18 -1.37
N LEU A 160 18.06 -9.85 -0.70
CA LEU A 160 19.13 -8.99 -1.20
C LEU A 160 19.59 -9.50 -2.55
N LEU A 161 18.97 -8.99 -3.61
CA LEU A 161 19.36 -9.25 -4.98
C LEU A 161 19.62 -10.75 -5.29
N CYS A 162 18.95 -11.68 -4.59
CA CYS A 162 19.14 -13.13 -4.76
C CYS A 162 18.32 -13.61 -5.97
N ASP A 163 18.94 -14.45 -6.80
CA ASP A 163 18.33 -14.96 -8.04
C ASP A 163 17.00 -15.69 -7.81
N ASN A 164 16.79 -16.29 -6.64
CA ASN A 164 15.53 -16.96 -6.27
C ASN A 164 14.37 -15.99 -6.00
N GLY A 165 14.65 -14.69 -5.79
CA GLY A 165 13.61 -13.67 -5.65
C GLY A 165 12.86 -13.42 -6.96
N PHE A 166 13.47 -13.76 -8.10
CA PHE A 166 12.96 -13.47 -9.44
C PHE A 166 12.29 -14.68 -10.10
N ASP A 167 11.91 -15.70 -9.31
CA ASP A 167 11.30 -16.91 -9.83
C ASP A 167 9.92 -16.61 -10.44
N MET A 168 9.93 -16.35 -11.76
CA MET A 168 8.76 -16.08 -12.60
C MET A 168 7.81 -17.29 -12.70
N SER A 169 8.14 -18.42 -12.08
CA SER A 169 7.29 -19.62 -12.01
C SER A 169 6.01 -19.44 -11.17
N MET A 170 5.82 -18.28 -10.51
CA MET A 170 4.63 -17.96 -9.72
C MET A 170 3.37 -17.59 -10.52
N ALA A 171 3.43 -17.58 -11.85
CA ALA A 171 2.24 -17.46 -12.71
C ALA A 171 1.15 -18.51 -12.41
N VAL A 172 1.49 -19.61 -11.75
CA VAL A 172 0.56 -20.70 -11.42
C VAL A 172 -0.34 -20.38 -10.21
N HIS A 173 -0.05 -19.36 -9.40
CA HIS A 173 -0.82 -19.05 -8.17
C HIS A 173 -1.69 -17.77 -8.22
N GLN A 174 -1.87 -17.14 -9.39
CA GLN A 174 -2.74 -15.96 -9.60
C GLN A 174 -4.25 -16.19 -9.32
N ARG A 175 -4.68 -17.36 -8.85
CA ARG A 175 -6.10 -17.66 -8.59
C ARG A 175 -6.72 -16.92 -7.40
N HIS A 176 -5.91 -16.19 -6.62
CA HIS A 176 -6.34 -15.47 -5.42
C HIS A 176 -5.90 -13.99 -5.38
N SER A 177 -5.52 -13.39 -6.52
CA SER A 177 -5.14 -11.97 -6.58
C SER A 177 -6.34 -11.06 -6.80
N ILE A 178 -6.24 -9.82 -6.31
CA ILE A 178 -7.17 -8.72 -6.63
C ILE A 178 -7.00 -8.35 -8.10
N ASN A 179 -8.08 -8.39 -8.90
CA ASN A 179 -7.99 -8.27 -10.36
C ASN A 179 -7.50 -6.89 -10.85
N ASP A 180 -7.85 -5.81 -10.14
CA ASP A 180 -7.51 -4.42 -10.48
C ASP A 180 -6.23 -3.93 -9.76
N ILE A 181 -5.44 -4.83 -9.15
CA ILE A 181 -4.25 -4.43 -8.38
C ILE A 181 -3.20 -3.68 -9.22
N GLY A 182 -3.17 -3.92 -10.53
CA GLY A 182 -2.31 -3.21 -11.48
C GLY A 182 -2.59 -1.71 -11.56
N ASP A 183 -3.78 -1.24 -11.17
CA ASP A 183 -4.14 0.18 -11.23
C ASP A 183 -3.27 1.03 -10.28
N PHE A 184 -2.67 0.45 -9.24
CA PHE A 184 -1.68 1.16 -8.43
C PHE A 184 -0.40 1.51 -9.22
N GLY A 185 -0.16 0.93 -10.40
CA GLY A 185 0.94 1.32 -11.29
C GLY A 185 0.90 2.81 -11.65
N PHE A 186 -0.30 3.38 -11.79
CA PHE A 186 -0.48 4.82 -12.02
C PHE A 186 -0.06 5.69 -10.82
N ASN A 187 -0.06 5.11 -9.61
CA ASN A 187 0.29 5.77 -8.36
C ASN A 187 1.76 5.59 -7.98
N MET A 188 2.55 4.87 -8.78
CA MET A 188 3.97 4.62 -8.51
C MET A 188 4.76 5.92 -8.31
N GLY A 189 4.45 6.97 -9.07
CA GLY A 189 5.09 8.28 -8.89
C GLY A 189 4.85 8.91 -7.52
N ILE A 190 3.72 8.62 -6.86
CA ILE A 190 3.42 9.09 -5.49
C ILE A 190 4.13 8.22 -4.45
N PHE A 191 4.17 6.90 -4.62
CA PHE A 191 4.95 6.03 -3.73
C PHE A 191 6.44 6.40 -3.74
N LEU A 192 7.01 6.69 -4.91
CA LEU A 192 8.40 7.13 -5.02
C LEU A 192 8.63 8.47 -4.31
N GLU A 193 7.76 9.44 -4.52
CA GLU A 193 7.84 10.75 -3.87
C GLU A 193 7.80 10.63 -2.34
N LEU A 194 6.82 9.88 -1.82
CA LEU A 194 6.66 9.65 -0.38
C LEU A 194 7.78 8.78 0.20
N ALA A 195 8.43 7.92 -0.58
CA ALA A 195 9.61 7.17 -0.14
C ALA A 195 10.81 8.08 0.19
N GLY A 196 10.83 9.31 -0.35
CA GLY A 196 11.79 10.36 0.01
C GLY A 196 11.32 11.27 1.15
N SER A 197 10.20 10.98 1.81
CA SER A 197 9.66 11.79 2.91
C SER A 197 10.64 11.89 4.08
N PRO A 198 10.72 13.05 4.77
CA PRO A 198 11.47 13.17 6.02
C PRO A 198 10.86 12.34 7.16
N GLU A 199 9.60 11.95 7.06
CA GLU A 199 8.92 11.12 8.06
C GLU A 199 9.25 9.63 7.84
N PRO A 200 9.97 8.98 8.78
CA PRO A 200 10.51 7.63 8.54
C PRO A 200 9.44 6.58 8.27
N GLN A 201 8.28 6.68 8.93
CA GLN A 201 7.19 5.72 8.79
C GLN A 201 6.52 5.82 7.41
N ILE A 202 6.26 7.04 6.94
CA ILE A 202 5.73 7.30 5.59
C ILE A 202 6.73 6.82 4.53
N ALA A 203 8.02 7.14 4.69
CA ALA A 203 9.06 6.72 3.77
C ALA A 203 9.21 5.18 3.71
N ASP A 204 9.13 4.51 4.87
CA ASP A 204 9.14 3.05 4.95
C ASP A 204 7.93 2.44 4.23
N LEU A 205 6.70 2.86 4.58
CA LEU A 205 5.47 2.35 3.98
C LEU A 205 5.42 2.57 2.46
N ALA A 206 5.79 3.76 2.00
CA ALA A 206 5.75 4.11 0.58
C ALA A 206 6.79 3.32 -0.24
N SER A 207 8.02 3.19 0.26
CA SER A 207 9.05 2.37 -0.40
C SER A 207 8.68 0.88 -0.40
N ASP A 208 8.01 0.38 0.65
CA ASP A 208 7.50 -0.99 0.70
C ASP A 208 6.37 -1.22 -0.31
N CYS A 209 5.42 -0.29 -0.41
CA CYS A 209 4.34 -0.33 -1.42
C CYS A 209 4.91 -0.39 -2.83
N ALA A 210 5.91 0.43 -3.16
CA ALA A 210 6.54 0.43 -4.48
C ALA A 210 7.15 -0.93 -4.83
N VAL A 211 7.88 -1.56 -3.90
CA VAL A 211 8.52 -2.87 -4.13
C VAL A 211 7.49 -4.00 -4.17
N LEU A 212 6.51 -4.00 -3.26
CA LEU A 212 5.47 -5.01 -3.23
C LEU A 212 4.60 -4.93 -4.50
N LEU A 213 4.32 -3.74 -5.03
CA LEU A 213 3.55 -3.60 -6.27
C LEU A 213 4.23 -4.27 -7.46
N LEU A 214 5.57 -4.20 -7.55
CA LEU A 214 6.34 -4.92 -8.59
C LEU A 214 6.17 -6.45 -8.52
N ARG A 215 5.80 -6.97 -7.36
CA ARG A 215 5.46 -8.39 -7.18
C ARG A 215 3.99 -8.68 -7.50
N ALA A 216 3.09 -7.81 -7.05
CA ALA A 216 1.65 -7.99 -7.21
C ALA A 216 1.21 -7.83 -8.68
N ALA A 217 1.76 -6.82 -9.36
CA ALA A 217 1.50 -6.50 -10.76
C ALA A 217 2.82 -6.16 -11.47
N PRO A 218 3.65 -7.17 -11.82
CA PRO A 218 4.99 -6.94 -12.37
C PRO A 218 5.00 -6.04 -13.61
N ARG A 219 4.02 -6.21 -14.50
CA ARG A 219 3.90 -5.42 -15.72
C ARG A 219 3.55 -3.97 -15.40
N ASP A 220 2.44 -3.72 -14.72
CA ASP A 220 1.92 -2.38 -14.45
C ASP A 220 2.81 -1.60 -13.49
N GLY A 221 3.34 -2.25 -12.46
CA GLY A 221 4.33 -1.68 -11.56
C GLY A 221 5.62 -1.28 -12.30
N THR A 222 6.11 -2.11 -13.22
CA THR A 222 7.32 -1.78 -14.02
C THR A 222 7.05 -0.60 -14.95
N MET A 223 5.89 -0.57 -15.61
CA MET A 223 5.51 0.59 -16.45
C MET A 223 5.45 1.88 -15.62
N GLY A 224 4.77 1.83 -14.47
CA GLY A 224 4.66 2.98 -13.57
C GLY A 224 6.01 3.44 -13.03
N PHE A 225 6.91 2.51 -12.67
CA PHE A 225 8.22 2.83 -12.12
C PHE A 225 9.13 3.47 -13.16
N LEU A 226 9.22 2.87 -14.36
CA LEU A 226 10.06 3.39 -15.44
C LEU A 226 9.52 4.69 -16.04
N ALA A 227 8.21 4.93 -16.01
CA ALA A 227 7.64 6.23 -16.36
C ALA A 227 8.04 7.35 -15.38
N ASN A 228 8.52 7.00 -14.18
CA ASN A 228 8.88 7.93 -13.12
C ASN A 228 10.39 7.93 -12.81
N LEU A 229 11.26 7.55 -13.75
CA LEU A 229 12.72 7.53 -13.57
C LEU A 229 13.33 8.83 -13.00
N PRO A 230 12.88 10.05 -13.39
CA PRO A 230 13.37 11.28 -12.76
C PRO A 230 13.11 11.34 -11.25
N LYS A 231 11.94 10.85 -10.79
CA LYS A 231 11.63 10.75 -9.36
C LYS A 231 12.50 9.71 -8.66
N VAL A 232 12.77 8.58 -9.33
CA VAL A 232 13.68 7.55 -8.82
C VAL A 232 15.07 8.14 -8.57
N ALA A 233 15.61 8.88 -9.54
CA ALA A 233 16.91 9.53 -9.41
C ALA A 233 16.94 10.51 -8.22
N HIS A 234 15.92 11.37 -8.11
CA HIS A 234 15.80 12.32 -7.02
C HIS A 234 15.77 11.65 -5.63
N VAL A 235 14.96 10.59 -5.49
CA VAL A 235 14.84 9.84 -4.23
C VAL A 235 16.15 9.13 -3.89
N MET A 236 16.85 8.55 -4.86
CA MET A 236 18.15 7.92 -4.61
C MET A 236 19.21 8.92 -4.14
N GLN A 237 19.15 10.16 -4.60
CA GLN A 237 20.05 11.23 -4.15
C GLN A 237 19.69 11.75 -2.76
N SER A 238 18.40 11.77 -2.39
CA SER A 238 17.95 12.24 -1.07
C SER A 238 18.15 11.22 0.06
N LEU A 239 18.17 9.92 -0.26
CA LEU A 239 18.39 8.84 0.71
C LEU A 239 19.89 8.60 0.97
N ASN A 240 20.54 9.54 1.65
CA ASN A 240 22.00 9.54 1.88
C ASN A 240 22.45 9.24 3.33
N ASN A 241 21.55 8.84 4.22
CA ASN A 241 21.83 8.62 5.64
C ASN A 241 21.60 7.17 6.05
N GLU A 242 22.22 6.72 7.15
CA GLU A 242 22.08 5.33 7.64
C GLU A 242 20.62 4.95 7.92
N ALA A 243 19.79 5.90 8.38
CA ALA A 243 18.37 5.67 8.67
C ALA A 243 17.52 5.39 7.40
N SER A 244 17.98 5.80 6.22
CA SER A 244 17.28 5.63 4.94
C SER A 244 17.81 4.48 4.09
N GLN A 245 18.70 3.66 4.65
CA GLN A 245 19.39 2.60 3.92
C GLN A 245 18.43 1.52 3.38
N LEU A 246 17.39 1.16 4.15
CA LEU A 246 16.42 0.14 3.73
C LEU A 246 15.59 0.62 2.54
N GLN A 247 15.15 1.87 2.58
CA GLN A 247 14.41 2.53 1.50
C GLN A 247 15.29 2.59 0.25
N LEU A 248 16.55 3.01 0.39
CA LEU A 248 17.49 3.05 -0.73
C LEU A 248 17.66 1.66 -1.36
N LEU A 249 17.83 0.62 -0.54
CA LEU A 249 17.95 -0.75 -1.01
C LEU A 249 16.69 -1.22 -1.75
N ARG A 250 15.49 -0.87 -1.23
CA ARG A 250 14.20 -1.15 -1.88
C ARG A 250 14.12 -0.50 -3.28
N ILE A 251 14.53 0.76 -3.40
CA ILE A 251 14.54 1.49 -4.67
C ILE A 251 15.53 0.88 -5.68
N ILE A 252 16.74 0.53 -5.24
CA ILE A 252 17.74 -0.14 -6.08
C ILE A 252 17.23 -1.51 -6.55
N TYR A 253 16.63 -2.29 -5.65
CA TYR A 253 16.02 -3.58 -6.00
C TYR A 253 14.89 -3.39 -7.04
N ALA A 254 14.02 -2.41 -6.83
CA ALA A 254 12.92 -2.08 -7.73
C ALA A 254 13.43 -1.72 -9.14
N LEU A 255 14.49 -0.92 -9.22
CA LEU A 255 15.13 -0.55 -10.47
C LEU A 255 15.71 -1.76 -11.21
N ALA A 256 16.46 -2.63 -10.52
CA ALA A 256 16.96 -3.87 -11.12
C ALA A 256 15.82 -4.78 -11.61
N PHE A 257 14.76 -4.92 -10.81
CA PHE A 257 13.59 -5.70 -11.19
C PHE A 257 12.94 -5.15 -12.46
N CYS A 258 12.73 -3.84 -12.53
CA CYS A 258 12.13 -3.18 -13.68
C CYS A 258 12.97 -3.33 -14.95
N CYS A 259 14.31 -3.19 -14.85
CA CYS A 259 15.21 -3.40 -15.99
C CYS A 259 15.10 -4.83 -16.54
N ARG A 260 15.15 -5.83 -15.66
CA ARG A 260 14.98 -7.25 -16.04
C ARG A 260 13.62 -7.52 -16.65
N GLN A 261 12.56 -7.02 -16.04
CA GLN A 261 11.19 -7.20 -16.52
C GLN A 261 11.00 -6.59 -17.92
N TYR A 262 11.56 -5.40 -18.13
CA TYR A 262 11.56 -4.72 -19.42
C TYR A 262 12.28 -5.53 -20.50
N LEU A 263 13.49 -5.99 -20.21
CA LEU A 263 14.32 -6.77 -21.13
C LEU A 263 13.70 -8.12 -21.47
N ALA A 264 13.10 -8.80 -20.49
CA ALA A 264 12.49 -10.11 -20.68
C ALA A 264 11.17 -10.07 -21.48
N HIS A 265 10.41 -8.98 -21.38
CA HIS A 265 9.06 -8.89 -21.95
C HIS A 265 8.91 -7.83 -23.06
N ALA A 266 10.01 -7.21 -23.51
CA ALA A 266 10.05 -6.22 -24.58
C ALA A 266 8.95 -5.13 -24.44
N MET A 267 8.93 -4.45 -23.29
CA MET A 267 7.90 -3.46 -22.98
C MET A 267 8.02 -2.21 -23.90
N ILE A 268 6.90 -1.54 -24.14
CA ILE A 268 6.75 -0.48 -25.15
C ILE A 268 7.05 0.92 -24.55
N LEU A 269 8.13 1.08 -23.79
CA LEU A 269 8.58 2.42 -23.38
C LEU A 269 9.66 2.91 -24.33
N SER A 270 9.80 4.22 -24.51
CA SER A 270 10.82 4.82 -25.38
C SER A 270 12.20 4.87 -24.70
N ILE A 271 12.56 3.85 -23.93
CA ILE A 271 13.84 3.76 -23.23
C ILE A 271 14.78 2.86 -24.03
N PRO A 272 15.99 3.34 -24.41
CA PRO A 272 16.95 2.52 -25.12
C PRO A 272 17.33 1.27 -24.31
N VAL A 273 17.25 0.09 -24.93
CA VAL A 273 17.64 -1.19 -24.32
C VAL A 273 19.07 -1.14 -23.78
N SER A 274 20.00 -0.49 -24.51
CA SER A 274 21.39 -0.32 -24.09
C SER A 274 21.53 0.44 -22.76
N ALA A 275 20.68 1.44 -22.53
CA ALA A 275 20.68 2.23 -21.29
C ALA A 275 20.22 1.38 -20.10
N LEU A 276 19.18 0.54 -20.29
CA LEU A 276 18.69 -0.37 -19.25
C LEU A 276 19.67 -1.50 -18.92
N VAL A 277 20.37 -2.03 -19.92
CA VAL A 277 21.44 -3.04 -19.71
C VAL A 277 22.59 -2.44 -18.90
N GLN A 278 22.96 -1.19 -19.15
CA GLN A 278 23.97 -0.49 -18.35
C GLN A 278 23.52 -0.34 -16.89
N VAL A 279 22.27 0.13 -16.66
CA VAL A 279 21.70 0.23 -15.30
C VAL A 279 21.66 -1.13 -14.60
N GLU A 280 21.22 -2.18 -15.26
CA GLU A 280 21.21 -3.53 -14.66
C GLU A 280 22.62 -3.98 -14.28
N THR A 281 23.61 -3.70 -15.13
CA THR A 281 25.02 -4.03 -14.86
C THR A 281 25.53 -3.28 -13.63
N PHE A 282 25.22 -1.97 -13.53
CA PHE A 282 25.55 -1.17 -12.36
C PHE A 282 24.90 -1.72 -11.10
N VAL A 283 23.58 -1.97 -11.11
CA VAL A 283 22.87 -2.51 -9.94
C VAL A 283 23.40 -3.91 -9.55
N SER A 284 23.79 -4.72 -10.52
CA SER A 284 24.39 -6.03 -10.27
C SER A 284 25.75 -5.92 -9.58
N ALA A 285 26.54 -4.90 -9.90
CA ALA A 285 27.80 -4.62 -9.20
C ALA A 285 27.55 -4.17 -7.74
N LEU A 286 26.44 -3.46 -7.46
CA LEU A 286 26.07 -3.03 -6.10
C LEU A 286 25.81 -4.20 -5.14
N LYS A 287 25.44 -5.37 -5.66
CA LYS A 287 25.22 -6.58 -4.86
C LYS A 287 26.43 -6.95 -3.99
N GLN A 288 27.64 -6.59 -4.44
CA GLN A 288 28.91 -6.97 -3.82
C GLN A 288 29.53 -5.82 -3.03
N SER A 289 28.90 -4.64 -3.00
CA SER A 289 29.42 -3.44 -2.34
C SER A 289 29.15 -3.43 -0.84
N ASN A 290 30.02 -2.73 -0.09
CA ASN A 290 29.76 -2.39 1.30
C ASN A 290 28.72 -1.25 1.41
N LEU A 291 28.28 -0.99 2.64
CA LEU A 291 27.16 -0.12 2.97
C LEU A 291 27.33 1.33 2.46
N GLU A 292 28.51 1.90 2.68
CA GLU A 292 28.90 3.22 2.17
C GLU A 292 29.05 3.23 0.64
N GLY A 293 29.53 2.13 0.06
CA GLY A 293 29.62 1.94 -1.38
C GLY A 293 28.26 1.90 -2.08
N VAL A 294 27.20 1.42 -1.42
CA VAL A 294 25.83 1.43 -1.96
C VAL A 294 25.29 2.84 -2.08
N SER A 295 25.50 3.70 -1.07
CA SER A 295 25.02 5.09 -1.11
C SER A 295 25.74 5.91 -2.19
N ASN A 296 27.07 5.86 -2.23
CA ASN A 296 27.86 6.57 -3.25
C ASN A 296 27.51 6.13 -4.67
N ALA A 297 27.33 4.83 -4.88
CA ALA A 297 27.00 4.32 -6.20
C ALA A 297 25.52 4.54 -6.57
N ALA A 298 24.63 4.64 -5.59
CA ALA A 298 23.27 5.11 -5.82
C ALA A 298 23.23 6.57 -6.30
N SER A 299 24.05 7.45 -5.72
CA SER A 299 24.17 8.84 -6.20
C SER A 299 24.64 8.89 -7.65
N TYR A 300 25.67 8.10 -8.01
CA TYR A 300 26.15 8.00 -9.39
C TYR A 300 25.08 7.44 -10.34
N LEU A 301 24.37 6.39 -9.93
CA LEU A 301 23.30 5.80 -10.72
C LEU A 301 22.15 6.79 -10.92
N GLY A 302 21.80 7.57 -9.90
CA GLY A 302 20.80 8.64 -10.01
C GLY A 302 21.18 9.67 -11.07
N MET A 303 22.44 10.13 -11.11
CA MET A 303 22.91 11.04 -12.15
C MET A 303 22.82 10.43 -13.56
N GLU A 304 23.04 9.12 -13.70
CA GLU A 304 22.94 8.44 -14.99
C GLU A 304 21.48 8.26 -15.44
N LEU A 305 20.57 8.00 -14.50
CA LEU A 305 19.13 7.96 -14.78
C LEU A 305 18.59 9.32 -15.25
N GLU A 306 19.07 10.43 -14.69
CA GLU A 306 18.72 11.79 -15.14
C GLU A 306 19.17 12.10 -16.56
N ARG A 307 20.22 11.43 -17.05
CA ARG A 307 20.73 11.61 -18.42
C ARG A 307 19.97 10.80 -19.44
N MET A 308 19.11 9.87 -19.02
CA MET A 308 18.37 9.02 -19.94
C MET A 308 17.33 9.83 -20.71
N PRO A 309 17.06 9.48 -21.99
CA PRO A 309 15.95 10.07 -22.72
C PRO A 309 14.65 9.78 -21.95
N HIS A 310 14.03 10.83 -21.41
CA HIS A 310 12.78 10.69 -20.68
C HIS A 310 11.62 10.54 -21.67
N CYS A 311 10.68 9.65 -21.34
CA CYS A 311 9.37 9.68 -21.97
C CYS A 311 8.65 10.94 -21.48
N VAL A 312 8.33 11.86 -22.40
CA VAL A 312 7.38 12.96 -22.17
C VAL A 312 5.96 12.42 -22.36
#